data_AF-A0AAD2K7K6-F1
#
_entry.id   AF-A0AAD2K7K6-F1
#
_cell.length_a   1.000
_cell.length_b   1.000
_cell.length_c   1.000
_cell.angle_alpha   90.00
_cell.angle_beta   90.00
_cell.angle_gamma   90.00
#
_symmetry.space_group_name_H-M   'P 1'
#
loop_
_entity.id
_entity.type
_entity.pdbx_description
1 polymer ?
#
loop_
_entity_poly.entity_id
_entity_poly.type
_entity_poly.pdbx_seq_one_letter_code
_entity_poly.pdbx_strand_id
1 'polypeptide(L)'
;MVLDPSLNSQLLFDLHKTAVAALAFYVWEYLITFDDEVRYIWTKPRKWVKFVFVFLRYFPFALILSNRILTDKVFNGATISYAALRAWYVAQVAVAHLAMTGVEIIMMTRVYALYRNNRWIGWGFVLLWIAETVVVLVGLFVTLPGLHFKPELMATSVPHSFAYLAISALVSQAIILGLTVYRYRAGEWAGTSLGTLLIRDGSMVYVAFAATTASACIYSLLSLNFGMTEYAWYLSCISISGCRLIINMQRLPNDRGSQSTILDTSELELTELAHNGDAYSTLRGEPELV
;
A
#
# COMPACT_ATOMS: atom_id res chain seq x y z
N MET A 1 -4.19 -18.59 -31.29
CA MET A 1 -5.24 -19.45 -30.70
C MET A 1 -6.51 -18.62 -30.68
N VAL A 2 -7.45 -18.88 -31.60
CA VAL A 2 -8.69 -18.09 -31.71
C VAL A 2 -9.65 -18.61 -30.64
N LEU A 3 -9.84 -17.85 -29.57
CA LEU A 3 -10.80 -18.16 -28.51
C LEU A 3 -12.23 -18.05 -29.06
N ASP A 4 -13.09 -19.00 -28.67
CA ASP A 4 -14.50 -19.06 -29.09
C ASP A 4 -15.24 -17.73 -28.83
N PRO A 5 -16.09 -17.27 -29.76
CA PRO A 5 -16.79 -15.98 -29.63
C PRO A 5 -17.78 -15.95 -28.45
N SER A 6 -18.36 -17.08 -28.06
CA SER A 6 -19.20 -17.21 -26.87
C SER A 6 -18.39 -17.02 -25.58
N LEU A 7 -17.18 -17.58 -25.53
CA LEU A 7 -16.25 -17.47 -24.40
C LEU A 7 -15.80 -16.01 -24.20
N ASN A 8 -15.54 -15.29 -25.28
CA ASN A 8 -15.18 -13.86 -25.22
C ASN A 8 -16.30 -12.99 -24.62
N SER A 9 -17.56 -13.28 -24.94
CA SER A 9 -18.69 -12.53 -24.40
C SER A 9 -18.92 -12.74 -22.89
N GLN A 10 -18.78 -13.99 -22.42
CA GLN A 10 -18.86 -14.32 -20.99
C GLN A 10 -17.72 -13.69 -20.20
N LEU A 11 -16.52 -13.76 -20.78
CA LEU A 11 -15.31 -13.21 -20.20
C LEU A 11 -15.38 -11.68 -20.06
N LEU A 12 -15.93 -10.97 -21.06
CA LEU A 12 -16.18 -9.53 -20.97
C LEU A 12 -17.23 -9.19 -19.90
N PHE A 13 -18.26 -10.02 -19.75
CA PHE A 13 -19.29 -9.82 -18.72
C PHE A 13 -18.72 -10.01 -17.30
N ASP A 14 -17.91 -11.04 -17.09
CA ASP A 14 -17.23 -11.28 -15.81
C ASP A 14 -16.17 -10.20 -15.50
N LEU A 15 -15.55 -9.63 -16.54
CA LEU A 15 -14.66 -8.48 -16.41
C LEU A 15 -15.36 -7.24 -15.84
N HIS A 16 -16.57 -6.95 -16.31
CA HIS A 16 -17.33 -5.80 -15.81
C HIS A 16 -17.70 -5.98 -14.33
N LYS A 17 -18.09 -7.21 -13.95
CA LYS A 17 -18.42 -7.55 -12.55
C LYS A 17 -17.21 -7.42 -11.64
N THR A 18 -16.04 -7.92 -12.05
CA THR A 18 -14.82 -7.86 -11.21
C THR A 18 -14.36 -6.43 -10.98
N ALA A 19 -14.49 -5.55 -11.96
CA ALA A 19 -14.18 -4.13 -11.78
C ALA A 19 -15.21 -3.39 -10.88
N VAL A 20 -16.49 -3.79 -10.91
CA VAL A 20 -17.48 -3.31 -9.92
C VAL A 20 -17.16 -3.84 -8.52
N ALA A 21 -16.75 -5.10 -8.42
CA ALA A 21 -16.33 -5.70 -7.16
C ALA A 21 -15.09 -5.01 -6.58
N ALA A 22 -14.11 -4.66 -7.42
CA ALA A 22 -12.93 -3.89 -7.00
C ALA A 22 -13.33 -2.52 -6.42
N LEU A 23 -14.22 -1.80 -7.09
CA LEU A 23 -14.76 -0.53 -6.58
C LEU A 23 -15.52 -0.71 -5.26
N ALA A 24 -16.38 -1.72 -5.17
CA ALA A 24 -17.14 -2.00 -3.96
C ALA A 24 -16.20 -2.36 -2.79
N PHE A 25 -15.18 -3.17 -3.04
CA PHE A 25 -14.15 -3.52 -2.06
C PHE A 25 -13.36 -2.29 -1.62
N TYR A 26 -12.98 -1.42 -2.55
CA TYR A 26 -12.28 -0.17 -2.25
C TYR A 26 -13.13 0.77 -1.38
N VAL A 27 -14.43 0.91 -1.69
CA VAL A 27 -15.37 1.71 -0.89
C VAL A 27 -15.59 1.09 0.48
N TRP A 28 -15.70 -0.23 0.56
CA TRP A 28 -15.78 -0.95 1.84
C TRP A 28 -14.57 -0.66 2.73
N GLU A 29 -13.36 -0.80 2.17
CA GLU A 29 -12.11 -0.46 2.84
C GLU A 29 -12.05 1.01 3.28
N TYR A 30 -12.60 1.92 2.45
CA TYR A 30 -12.71 3.33 2.80
C TYR A 30 -13.56 3.54 4.07
N LEU A 31 -14.72 2.89 4.14
CA LEU A 31 -15.66 3.05 5.26
C LEU A 31 -15.08 2.50 6.57
N ILE A 32 -14.49 1.30 6.55
CA ILE A 32 -13.97 0.69 7.78
C ILE A 32 -12.72 1.39 8.32
N THR A 33 -11.93 2.05 7.46
CA THR A 33 -10.72 2.77 7.87
C THR A 33 -10.98 4.24 8.23
N PHE A 34 -12.23 4.71 8.07
CA PHE A 34 -12.55 6.12 8.27
C PHE A 34 -12.43 6.56 9.73
N ASP A 35 -12.87 5.74 10.69
CA ASP A 35 -12.75 6.06 12.13
C ASP A 35 -11.28 6.26 12.53
N ASP A 36 -10.42 5.34 12.08
CA ASP A 36 -8.98 5.42 12.27
C ASP A 36 -8.37 6.64 11.58
N GLU A 37 -8.86 7.00 10.40
CA GLU A 37 -8.39 8.16 9.66
C GLU A 37 -8.63 9.45 10.47
N VAL A 38 -9.85 9.65 10.94
CA VAL A 38 -10.23 10.79 11.79
C VAL A 38 -9.35 10.84 13.03
N ARG A 39 -9.18 9.70 13.70
CA ARG A 39 -8.45 9.62 14.96
C ARG A 39 -6.94 9.81 14.83
N TYR A 40 -6.30 9.24 13.80
CA TYR A 40 -4.83 9.17 13.72
C TYR A 40 -4.21 10.12 12.70
N ILE A 41 -4.96 10.54 11.67
CA ILE A 41 -4.46 11.44 10.62
C ILE A 41 -4.92 12.86 10.91
N TRP A 42 -6.22 13.09 11.08
CA TRP A 42 -6.78 14.45 11.13
C TRP A 42 -6.44 15.20 12.42
N THR A 43 -6.37 14.51 13.56
CA THR A 43 -5.99 15.09 14.86
C THR A 43 -4.53 15.53 14.95
N LYS A 44 -3.61 14.91 14.18
CA LYS A 44 -2.17 15.15 14.33
C LYS A 44 -1.69 16.35 13.49
N PRO A 45 -0.70 17.14 13.95
CA PRO A 45 -0.25 18.34 13.24
C PRO A 45 0.68 18.07 12.04
N ARG A 46 1.01 16.81 11.72
CA ARG A 46 2.00 16.45 10.68
C ARG A 46 1.45 16.67 9.26
N LYS A 47 1.65 17.88 8.72
CA LYS A 47 1.19 18.29 7.38
C LYS A 47 1.67 17.38 6.24
N TRP A 48 2.92 16.92 6.27
CA TRP A 48 3.48 16.03 5.23
C TRP A 48 2.81 14.66 5.16
N VAL A 49 2.60 14.02 6.32
CA VAL A 49 1.94 12.70 6.37
C VAL A 49 0.48 12.81 5.92
N LYS A 50 -0.22 13.89 6.31
CA LYS A 50 -1.57 14.19 5.82
C LYS A 50 -1.60 14.31 4.30
N PHE A 51 -0.66 15.07 3.72
CA PHE A 51 -0.59 15.24 2.27
C PHE A 51 -0.38 13.91 1.54
N VAL A 52 0.60 13.10 1.97
CA VAL A 52 0.87 11.78 1.36
C VAL A 52 -0.32 10.85 1.53
N PHE A 53 -0.97 10.84 2.70
CA PHE A 53 -2.15 10.03 2.94
C PHE A 53 -3.32 10.42 2.01
N VAL A 54 -3.63 11.71 1.92
CA VAL A 54 -4.66 12.23 1.00
C VAL A 54 -4.30 11.89 -0.44
N PHE A 55 -3.04 12.07 -0.84
CA PHE A 55 -2.59 11.71 -2.17
C PHE A 55 -2.84 10.22 -2.49
N LEU A 56 -2.39 9.31 -1.62
CA LEU A 56 -2.56 7.87 -1.78
C LEU A 56 -4.02 7.41 -1.75
N ARG A 57 -4.90 8.15 -1.06
CA ARG A 57 -6.32 7.78 -0.92
C ARG A 57 -7.16 8.26 -2.10
N TYR A 58 -7.01 9.52 -2.51
CA TYR A 58 -7.92 10.16 -3.45
C TYR A 58 -7.45 10.05 -4.92
N PHE A 59 -6.14 10.05 -5.19
CA PHE A 59 -5.67 9.99 -6.58
C PHE A 59 -5.90 8.62 -7.24
N PRO A 60 -5.57 7.48 -6.59
CA PRO A 60 -5.91 6.16 -7.15
C PRO A 60 -7.42 5.99 -7.37
N PHE A 61 -8.25 6.47 -6.44
CA PHE A 61 -9.70 6.45 -6.60
C PHE A 61 -10.17 7.24 -7.82
N ALA A 62 -9.67 8.47 -7.98
CA ALA A 62 -9.99 9.31 -9.13
C ALA A 62 -9.55 8.67 -10.45
N LEU A 63 -8.39 8.00 -10.49
CA LEU A 63 -7.92 7.26 -11.67
C LEU A 63 -8.83 6.08 -12.01
N ILE A 64 -9.20 5.27 -11.01
CA ILE A 64 -10.08 4.11 -11.23
C ILE A 64 -11.43 4.59 -11.78
N LEU A 65 -12.03 5.63 -11.17
CA LEU A 65 -13.31 6.18 -11.61
C LEU A 65 -13.22 6.77 -13.04
N SER A 66 -12.16 7.54 -13.30
CA SER A 66 -11.95 8.17 -14.61
C SER A 66 -11.71 7.14 -15.71
N ASN A 67 -10.95 6.07 -15.41
CA ASN A 67 -10.75 4.97 -16.34
C ASN A 67 -12.09 4.30 -16.69
N ARG A 68 -13.00 4.10 -15.72
CA ARG A 68 -14.32 3.52 -15.99
C ARG A 68 -15.18 4.42 -16.89
N ILE A 69 -15.18 5.73 -16.64
CA ILE A 69 -15.91 6.69 -17.49
C ILE A 69 -15.31 6.71 -18.90
N LEU A 70 -13.99 6.65 -19.02
CA LEU A 70 -13.30 6.64 -20.30
C LEU A 70 -13.64 5.36 -21.10
N THR A 71 -13.60 4.21 -20.45
CA THR A 71 -13.99 2.93 -21.05
C THR A 71 -15.42 2.98 -21.59
N ASP A 72 -16.38 3.45 -20.78
CA ASP A 72 -17.78 3.57 -21.17
C ASP A 72 -17.97 4.49 -22.38
N LYS A 73 -17.32 5.66 -22.39
CA LYS A 73 -17.37 6.60 -23.52
C LYS A 73 -16.80 6.00 -24.81
N VAL A 74 -15.72 5.24 -24.72
CA VAL A 74 -15.11 4.56 -25.88
C VAL A 74 -16.06 3.49 -26.43
N PHE A 75 -16.68 2.68 -25.58
CA PHE A 75 -17.66 1.67 -26.01
C PHE A 75 -18.92 2.28 -26.63
N ASN A 76 -19.36 3.44 -26.14
CA ASN A 76 -20.49 4.18 -26.69
C ASN A 76 -20.17 4.97 -27.97
N GLY A 77 -18.96 4.78 -28.55
CA GLY A 77 -18.59 5.35 -29.85
C GLY A 77 -18.20 6.84 -29.82
N ALA A 78 -17.85 7.39 -28.66
CA ALA A 78 -17.41 8.78 -28.58
C ALA A 78 -16.01 8.96 -29.20
N THR A 79 -15.87 9.90 -30.13
CA THR A 79 -14.58 10.23 -30.75
C THR A 79 -13.73 11.07 -29.79
N ILE A 80 -12.76 10.44 -29.13
CA ILE A 80 -11.82 11.12 -28.25
C ILE A 80 -10.56 11.52 -29.03
N SER A 81 -10.07 12.74 -28.83
CA SER A 81 -8.84 13.22 -29.44
C SER A 81 -7.63 12.37 -28.99
N TYR A 82 -6.81 11.94 -29.95
CA TYR A 82 -5.60 11.15 -29.71
C TYR A 82 -4.62 11.83 -28.74
N ALA A 83 -4.48 13.15 -28.81
CA ALA A 83 -3.60 13.91 -27.93
C ALA A 83 -4.07 13.86 -26.46
N ALA A 84 -5.39 13.91 -26.24
CA ALA A 84 -5.99 13.83 -24.91
C ALA A 84 -5.83 12.42 -24.32
N LEU A 85 -6.03 11.37 -25.13
CA LEU A 85 -5.86 9.99 -24.69
C LEU A 85 -4.39 9.68 -24.32
N ARG A 86 -3.44 10.18 -25.12
CA ARG A 86 -2.01 10.04 -24.82
C ARG A 86 -1.62 10.77 -23.54
N ALA A 87 -2.08 12.00 -23.35
CA ALA A 87 -1.84 12.76 -22.12
C ALA A 87 -2.45 12.04 -20.90
N TRP A 88 -3.66 11.49 -21.03
CA TRP A 88 -4.31 10.69 -20.00
C TRP A 88 -3.49 9.44 -19.63
N TYR A 89 -3.00 8.70 -20.63
CA TYR A 89 -2.17 7.51 -20.40
C TYR A 89 -0.87 7.85 -19.65
N VAL A 90 -0.18 8.92 -20.04
CA VAL A 90 1.02 9.38 -19.31
C VAL A 90 0.67 9.78 -17.88
N ALA A 91 -0.43 10.51 -17.70
CA ALA A 91 -0.87 10.96 -16.39
C ALA A 91 -1.20 9.78 -15.46
N GLN A 92 -1.89 8.74 -15.94
CA GLN A 92 -2.22 7.58 -15.10
C GLN A 92 -0.94 6.84 -14.64
N VAL A 93 0.01 6.61 -15.56
CA VAL A 93 1.26 5.92 -15.23
C VAL A 93 2.07 6.73 -14.22
N ALA A 94 2.17 8.05 -14.43
CA ALA A 94 2.87 8.95 -13.52
C ALA A 94 2.26 8.96 -12.12
N VAL A 95 0.94 9.07 -12.01
CA VAL A 95 0.24 9.10 -10.71
C VAL A 95 0.35 7.74 -10.01
N ALA A 96 0.21 6.63 -10.73
CA ALA A 96 0.39 5.30 -10.16
C ALA A 96 1.81 5.07 -9.65
N HIS A 97 2.82 5.46 -10.44
CA HIS A 97 4.22 5.36 -10.04
C HIS A 97 4.54 6.24 -8.83
N LEU A 98 3.99 7.46 -8.77
CA LEU A 98 4.16 8.35 -7.61
C LEU A 98 3.48 7.78 -6.36
N ALA A 99 2.31 7.17 -6.50
CA ALA A 99 1.63 6.50 -5.40
C ALA A 99 2.43 5.28 -4.91
N MET A 100 2.95 4.46 -5.82
CA MET A 100 3.79 3.31 -5.48
C MET A 100 5.08 3.74 -4.78
N THR A 101 5.75 4.76 -5.32
CA THR A 101 6.93 5.39 -4.71
C THR A 101 6.65 5.85 -3.29
N GLY A 102 5.46 6.41 -3.03
CA GLY A 102 5.04 6.80 -1.68
C GLY A 102 5.01 5.62 -0.70
N VAL A 103 4.44 4.48 -1.11
CA VAL A 103 4.40 3.25 -0.31
C VAL A 103 5.82 2.71 -0.06
N GLU A 104 6.64 2.67 -1.10
CA GLU A 104 8.02 2.21 -1.04
C GLU A 104 8.89 3.06 -0.14
N ILE A 105 8.82 4.38 -0.25
CA ILE A 105 9.58 5.30 0.62
C ILE A 105 9.20 5.06 2.08
N ILE A 106 7.91 4.87 2.40
CA ILE A 106 7.48 4.58 3.78
C ILE A 106 8.09 3.26 4.25
N MET A 107 8.07 2.22 3.41
CA MET A 107 8.67 0.93 3.71
C MET A 107 10.20 1.03 3.88
N MET A 108 10.90 1.64 2.93
CA MET A 108 12.35 1.87 2.96
C MET A 108 12.77 2.67 4.19
N THR A 109 12.03 3.73 4.55
CA THR A 109 12.31 4.54 5.75
C THR A 109 12.24 3.70 7.03
N ARG A 110 11.26 2.80 7.12
CA ARG A 110 11.12 1.88 8.25
C ARG A 110 12.28 0.90 8.34
N VAL A 111 12.69 0.31 7.22
CA VAL A 111 13.84 -0.59 7.17
C VAL A 111 15.14 0.17 7.47
N TYR A 112 15.30 1.38 6.95
CA TYR A 112 16.45 2.22 7.22
C TYR A 112 16.61 2.51 8.73
N ALA A 113 15.49 2.78 9.43
CA ALA A 113 15.47 2.92 10.89
C ALA A 113 15.88 1.62 11.60
N LEU A 114 15.44 0.45 11.09
CA LEU A 114 15.80 -0.88 11.63
C LEU A 114 17.32 -1.14 11.55
N TYR A 115 17.97 -0.61 10.53
CA TYR A 115 19.42 -0.68 10.34
C TYR A 115 20.17 0.50 10.97
N ARG A 116 19.61 1.10 12.03
CA ARG A 116 20.24 2.20 12.80
C ARG A 116 20.71 3.36 11.91
N ASN A 117 19.95 3.68 10.87
CA ASN A 117 20.26 4.75 9.92
C ASN A 117 21.62 4.58 9.21
N ASN A 118 22.03 3.34 8.93
CA ASN A 118 23.24 3.10 8.15
C ASN A 118 23.11 3.66 6.72
N ARG A 119 23.89 4.71 6.41
CA ARG A 119 23.84 5.44 5.13
C ARG A 119 24.05 4.54 3.90
N TRP A 120 24.81 3.45 4.03
CA TRP A 120 25.02 2.50 2.93
C TRP A 120 23.72 1.84 2.45
N ILE A 121 22.83 1.51 3.38
CA ILE A 121 21.52 0.92 3.06
C ILE A 121 20.60 1.98 2.46
N GLY A 122 20.69 3.22 2.95
CA GLY A 122 20.01 4.36 2.34
C GLY A 122 20.41 4.55 0.88
N TRP A 123 21.72 4.53 0.57
CA TRP A 123 22.21 4.59 -0.81
C TRP A 123 21.73 3.41 -1.65
N GLY A 124 21.68 2.21 -1.08
CA GLY A 124 21.10 1.02 -1.74
C GLY A 124 19.63 1.22 -2.11
N PHE A 125 18.82 1.79 -1.21
CA PHE A 125 17.42 2.10 -1.50
C PHE A 125 17.24 3.20 -2.54
N VAL A 126 18.08 4.24 -2.51
CA VAL A 126 18.06 5.29 -3.56
C VAL A 126 18.42 4.68 -4.92
N LEU A 127 19.43 3.83 -4.97
CA LEU A 127 19.82 3.14 -6.21
C LEU A 127 18.70 2.24 -6.73
N LEU A 128 18.04 1.49 -5.84
CA LEU A 128 16.91 0.63 -6.17
C LEU A 128 15.75 1.44 -6.75
N TRP A 129 15.41 2.56 -6.12
CA TRP A 129 14.35 3.46 -6.58
C TRP A 129 14.68 4.12 -7.94
N ILE A 130 15.94 4.52 -8.16
CA ILE A 130 16.38 5.05 -9.46
C ILE A 130 16.25 3.97 -10.53
N ALA A 131 16.71 2.75 -10.26
CA ALA A 131 16.63 1.64 -11.21
C ALA A 131 15.16 1.34 -11.58
N GLU A 132 14.27 1.30 -10.60
CA GLU A 132 12.84 1.14 -10.83
C GLU A 132 12.25 2.28 -11.67
N THR A 133 12.58 3.53 -11.34
CA THR A 133 12.13 4.71 -12.10
C THR A 133 12.58 4.62 -13.55
N VAL A 134 13.82 4.20 -13.81
CA VAL A 134 14.34 4.00 -15.17
C VAL A 134 13.56 2.93 -15.91
N VAL A 135 13.26 1.79 -15.27
CA VAL A 135 12.45 0.72 -15.88
C VAL A 135 11.05 1.21 -16.24
N VAL A 136 10.40 1.97 -15.36
CA VAL A 136 9.08 2.55 -15.62
C VAL A 136 9.12 3.56 -16.76
N LEU A 137 10.13 4.44 -16.80
CA LEU A 137 10.30 5.42 -17.88
C LEU A 137 10.55 4.74 -19.23
N VAL A 138 11.46 3.75 -19.29
CA VAL A 138 11.70 2.97 -20.51
C VAL A 138 10.44 2.24 -20.94
N GLY A 139 9.75 1.59 -20.00
CA GLY A 139 8.47 0.93 -20.26
C GLY A 139 7.40 1.88 -20.80
N LEU A 140 7.35 3.12 -20.30
CA LEU A 140 6.49 4.18 -20.82
C LEU A 140 6.89 4.59 -22.25
N PHE A 141 8.18 4.85 -22.51
CA PHE A 141 8.65 5.29 -23.83
C PHE A 141 8.50 4.23 -24.92
N VAL A 142 8.82 2.97 -24.63
CA VAL A 142 8.69 1.85 -25.59
C VAL A 142 7.24 1.64 -26.02
N THR A 143 6.32 1.99 -25.14
CA THR A 143 4.93 1.59 -25.26
C THR A 143 4.01 2.76 -25.58
N LEU A 144 4.48 4.00 -25.44
CA LEU A 144 3.86 5.18 -26.01
C LEU A 144 3.80 4.99 -27.53
N PRO A 145 2.63 4.71 -28.10
CA PRO A 145 2.57 4.43 -29.51
C PRO A 145 2.60 5.75 -30.29
N GLY A 146 3.17 5.70 -31.49
CA GLY A 146 3.32 6.86 -32.37
C GLY A 146 1.99 7.43 -32.87
N LEU A 147 2.06 8.51 -33.65
CA LEU A 147 0.92 9.29 -34.20
C LEU A 147 -0.11 8.49 -35.02
N HIS A 148 0.14 7.21 -35.35
CA HIS A 148 -0.72 6.36 -36.18
C HIS A 148 -1.40 5.21 -35.41
N PHE A 149 -1.44 5.26 -34.08
CA PHE A 149 -2.02 4.17 -33.28
C PHE A 149 -3.51 4.36 -33.02
N LYS A 150 -4.31 3.33 -33.31
CA LYS A 150 -5.77 3.38 -33.16
C LYS A 150 -6.16 3.55 -31.67
N PRO A 151 -7.14 4.42 -31.33
CA PRO A 151 -7.55 4.65 -29.93
C PRO A 151 -8.14 3.41 -29.29
N GLU A 152 -8.82 2.59 -30.10
CA GLU A 152 -9.46 1.35 -29.70
C GLU A 152 -8.45 0.37 -29.09
N LEU A 153 -7.25 0.26 -29.68
CA LEU A 153 -6.19 -0.63 -29.19
C LEU A 153 -5.58 -0.15 -27.87
N MET A 154 -5.52 1.16 -27.62
CA MET A 154 -5.02 1.71 -26.35
C MET A 154 -5.98 1.42 -25.19
N ALA A 155 -7.28 1.43 -25.45
CA ALA A 155 -8.29 1.13 -24.45
C ALA A 155 -8.38 -0.38 -24.17
N THR A 156 -8.19 -1.24 -25.17
CA THR A 156 -8.41 -2.68 -25.02
C THR A 156 -7.16 -3.51 -24.81
N SER A 157 -6.00 -3.12 -25.38
CA SER A 157 -4.78 -3.93 -25.28
C SER A 157 -3.91 -3.47 -24.13
N VAL A 158 -3.52 -4.43 -23.29
CA VAL A 158 -2.56 -4.21 -22.20
C VAL A 158 -1.22 -3.88 -22.82
N PRO A 159 -0.73 -2.65 -22.68
CA PRO A 159 0.59 -2.35 -23.17
C PRO A 159 1.59 -3.03 -22.22
N HIS A 160 2.61 -3.71 -22.74
CA HIS A 160 3.61 -4.45 -21.93
C HIS A 160 4.24 -3.61 -20.80
N SER A 161 4.16 -2.28 -20.86
CA SER A 161 4.45 -1.33 -19.77
C SER A 161 3.95 -1.75 -18.39
N PHE A 162 2.70 -2.21 -18.28
CA PHE A 162 2.13 -2.50 -16.97
C PHE A 162 2.77 -3.73 -16.32
N ALA A 163 3.15 -4.72 -17.13
CA ALA A 163 3.91 -5.86 -16.66
C ALA A 163 5.30 -5.42 -16.18
N TYR A 164 6.00 -4.53 -16.90
CA TYR A 164 7.29 -4.00 -16.45
C TYR A 164 7.17 -3.26 -15.12
N LEU A 165 6.13 -2.43 -14.96
CA LEU A 165 5.85 -1.70 -13.72
C LEU A 165 5.53 -2.67 -12.56
N ALA A 166 4.66 -3.64 -12.78
CA ALA A 166 4.27 -4.61 -11.75
C ALA A 166 5.43 -5.53 -11.34
N ILE A 167 6.29 -5.92 -12.29
CA ILE A 167 7.46 -6.76 -12.02
C ILE A 167 8.54 -5.97 -11.30
N SER A 168 8.86 -4.74 -11.73
CA SER A 168 9.89 -3.93 -11.04
C SER A 168 9.48 -3.65 -9.61
N ALA A 169 8.23 -3.24 -9.41
CA ALA A 169 7.66 -3.02 -8.09
C ALA A 169 7.72 -4.29 -7.22
N LEU A 170 7.39 -5.46 -7.78
CA LEU A 170 7.49 -6.73 -7.06
C LEU A 170 8.93 -7.06 -6.63
N VAL A 171 9.91 -6.80 -7.49
CA VAL A 171 11.33 -7.00 -7.17
C VAL A 171 11.77 -6.05 -6.05
N SER A 172 11.41 -4.77 -6.13
CA SER A 172 11.70 -3.79 -5.07
C SER A 172 11.09 -4.22 -3.74
N GLN A 173 9.81 -4.62 -3.74
CA GLN A 173 9.14 -5.13 -2.53
C GLN A 173 9.79 -6.40 -1.99
N ALA A 174 10.23 -7.32 -2.84
CA ALA A 174 10.93 -8.54 -2.42
C ALA A 174 12.26 -8.22 -1.72
N ILE A 175 13.03 -7.27 -2.25
CA ILE A 175 14.31 -6.84 -1.66
C ILE A 175 14.06 -6.19 -0.30
N ILE A 176 13.10 -5.27 -0.21
CA ILE A 176 12.75 -4.58 1.04
C ILE A 176 12.28 -5.59 2.11
N LEU A 177 11.38 -6.51 1.75
CA LEU A 177 10.90 -7.55 2.66
C LEU A 177 12.03 -8.49 3.07
N GLY A 178 12.88 -8.90 2.13
CA GLY A 178 14.04 -9.76 2.38
C GLY A 178 15.00 -9.16 3.40
N LEU A 179 15.35 -7.88 3.25
CA LEU A 179 16.18 -7.14 4.22
C LEU A 179 15.50 -7.04 5.59
N THR A 180 14.18 -6.79 5.60
CA THR A 180 13.39 -6.74 6.86
C THR A 180 13.44 -8.08 7.60
N VAL A 181 13.20 -9.19 6.89
CA VAL A 181 13.20 -10.55 7.45
C VAL A 181 14.60 -10.96 7.90
N TYR A 182 15.63 -10.67 7.10
CA TYR A 182 17.01 -10.95 7.46
C TYR A 182 17.37 -10.28 8.80
N ARG A 183 17.06 -8.99 8.94
CA ARG A 183 17.40 -8.24 10.16
C ARG A 183 16.57 -8.69 11.36
N TYR A 184 15.31 -9.04 11.15
CA TYR A 184 14.47 -9.61 12.21
C TYR A 184 14.99 -10.96 12.70
N ARG A 185 15.40 -11.86 11.79
CA ARG A 185 15.98 -13.18 12.13
C ARG A 185 17.36 -13.09 12.79
N ALA A 186 18.10 -12.01 12.56
CA ALA A 186 19.36 -11.73 13.26
C ALA A 186 19.17 -11.45 14.77
N GLY A 187 17.94 -11.50 15.29
CA GLY A 187 17.64 -11.52 16.74
C GLY A 187 17.53 -10.14 17.39
N GLU A 188 18.11 -9.10 16.79
CA GLU A 188 18.11 -7.75 17.39
C GLU A 188 16.71 -7.13 17.55
N TRP A 189 15.74 -7.50 16.72
CA TRP A 189 14.39 -6.93 16.72
C TRP A 189 13.29 -8.00 16.83
N ALA A 190 13.69 -9.26 16.99
CA ALA A 190 12.78 -10.38 17.21
C ALA A 190 12.02 -10.15 18.53
N GLY A 191 10.69 -10.14 18.48
CA GLY A 191 9.83 -9.92 19.66
C GLY A 191 9.54 -8.46 20.01
N THR A 192 10.12 -7.48 19.29
CA THR A 192 9.74 -6.07 19.47
C THR A 192 8.45 -5.75 18.71
N SER A 193 7.59 -4.90 19.28
CA SER A 193 6.35 -4.45 18.60
C SER A 193 6.62 -3.79 17.25
N LEU A 194 7.76 -3.10 17.10
CA LEU A 194 8.19 -2.52 15.83
C LEU A 194 8.59 -3.60 14.83
N GLY A 195 9.47 -4.54 15.19
CA GLY A 195 9.94 -5.58 14.28
C GLY A 195 8.81 -6.47 13.74
N THR A 196 7.90 -6.91 14.62
CA THR A 196 6.73 -7.72 14.23
C THR A 196 5.77 -6.93 13.35
N LEU A 197 5.55 -5.64 13.63
CA LEU A 197 4.72 -4.78 12.79
C LEU A 197 5.30 -4.64 11.38
N LEU A 198 6.62 -4.47 11.25
CA LEU A 198 7.28 -4.31 9.96
C LEU A 198 7.19 -5.56 9.09
N ILE A 199 7.40 -6.74 9.67
CA ILE A 199 7.23 -8.00 8.93
C ILE A 199 5.79 -8.20 8.52
N ARG A 200 4.85 -8.01 9.45
CA ARG A 200 3.43 -8.23 9.17
C ARG A 200 2.94 -7.29 8.07
N ASP A 201 3.15 -5.99 8.22
CA ASP A 201 2.72 -5.01 7.23
C ASP A 201 3.47 -5.23 5.90
N GLY A 202 4.79 -5.46 5.93
CA GLY A 202 5.58 -5.67 4.71
C GLY A 202 5.23 -6.95 3.95
N SER A 203 4.94 -8.04 4.66
CA SER A 203 4.51 -9.30 4.04
C SER A 203 3.11 -9.20 3.43
N MET A 204 2.17 -8.51 4.08
CA MET A 204 0.85 -8.26 3.51
C MET A 204 0.95 -7.46 2.20
N VAL A 205 1.79 -6.42 2.19
CA VAL A 205 2.05 -5.61 1.00
C VAL A 205 2.67 -6.47 -0.11
N TYR A 206 3.73 -7.23 0.20
CA TYR A 206 4.37 -8.12 -0.77
C TYR A 206 3.40 -9.15 -1.36
N VAL A 207 2.58 -9.79 -0.52
CA VAL A 207 1.60 -10.79 -0.98
C VAL A 207 0.55 -10.17 -1.89
N ALA A 208 0.05 -8.97 -1.56
CA ALA A 208 -0.92 -8.26 -2.39
C ALA A 208 -0.33 -7.94 -3.78
N PHE A 209 0.88 -7.39 -3.82
CA PHE A 209 1.56 -7.07 -5.08
C PHE A 209 1.92 -8.34 -5.87
N ALA A 210 2.41 -9.38 -5.21
CA ALA A 210 2.71 -10.67 -5.84
C ALA A 210 1.47 -11.28 -6.48
N ALA A 211 0.31 -11.22 -5.81
CA ALA A 211 -0.95 -11.71 -6.35
C ALA A 211 -1.37 -10.91 -7.60
N THR A 212 -1.28 -9.57 -7.55
CA THR A 212 -1.60 -8.74 -8.72
C THR A 212 -0.65 -9.01 -9.89
N THR A 213 0.66 -9.10 -9.66
CA THR A 213 1.65 -9.38 -10.70
C THR A 213 1.51 -10.81 -11.25
N ALA A 214 1.20 -11.80 -10.41
CA ALA A 214 0.94 -13.16 -10.87
C ALA A 214 -0.29 -13.20 -11.78
N SER A 215 -1.38 -12.51 -11.39
CA SER A 215 -2.56 -12.39 -12.24
C SER A 215 -2.23 -11.72 -13.58
N ALA A 216 -1.41 -10.67 -13.56
CA ALA A 216 -0.91 -9.98 -14.76
C ALA A 216 -0.19 -10.94 -15.72
N CYS A 217 0.74 -11.71 -15.18
CA CYS A 217 1.51 -12.68 -15.95
C CYS A 217 0.61 -13.75 -16.56
N ILE A 218 -0.34 -14.28 -15.81
CA ILE A 218 -1.30 -15.28 -16.30
C ILE A 218 -2.14 -14.70 -17.44
N TYR A 219 -2.70 -13.50 -17.29
CA TYR A 219 -3.50 -12.88 -18.34
C TYR A 219 -2.69 -12.55 -19.59
N SER A 220 -1.45 -12.09 -19.42
CA SER A 220 -0.52 -11.84 -20.52
C SER A 220 -0.19 -13.12 -21.31
N LEU A 221 0.07 -14.24 -20.60
CA LEU A 221 0.33 -15.54 -21.23
C LEU A 221 -0.88 -16.08 -22.00
N LEU A 222 -2.09 -15.79 -21.52
CA LEU A 222 -3.34 -16.21 -22.17
C LEU A 222 -3.78 -15.27 -23.31
N SER A 223 -3.00 -14.22 -23.62
CA SER A 223 -3.31 -13.21 -24.66
C SER A 223 -4.69 -12.55 -24.47
N LEU A 224 -5.05 -12.37 -23.21
CA LEU A 224 -6.35 -11.92 -22.77
C LEU A 224 -6.33 -10.38 -22.54
N ASN A 225 -7.28 -9.66 -23.14
CA ASN A 225 -7.37 -8.18 -23.04
C ASN A 225 -7.99 -7.73 -21.69
N PHE A 226 -7.19 -7.64 -20.62
CA PHE A 226 -7.65 -7.40 -19.23
C PHE A 226 -7.04 -6.17 -18.52
N GLY A 227 -6.25 -5.37 -19.24
CA GLY A 227 -5.30 -4.42 -18.63
C GLY A 227 -5.94 -3.35 -17.75
N MET A 228 -7.10 -2.83 -18.12
CA MET A 228 -7.78 -1.79 -17.32
C MET A 228 -8.30 -2.33 -15.98
N THR A 229 -8.78 -3.58 -15.96
CA THR A 229 -9.30 -4.21 -14.75
C THR A 229 -8.17 -4.58 -13.80
N GLU A 230 -7.09 -5.15 -14.33
CA GLU A 230 -5.89 -5.45 -13.57
C GLU A 230 -5.24 -4.20 -12.97
N TYR A 231 -5.17 -3.12 -13.76
CA TYR A 231 -4.67 -1.83 -13.30
C TYR A 231 -5.52 -1.25 -12.16
N ALA A 232 -6.85 -1.42 -12.20
CA ALA A 232 -7.72 -1.00 -11.10
C ALA A 232 -7.45 -1.78 -9.80
N TRP A 233 -7.20 -3.10 -9.90
CA TRP A 233 -6.80 -3.92 -8.75
C TRP A 233 -5.44 -3.50 -8.21
N TYR A 234 -4.46 -3.26 -9.08
CA TYR A 234 -3.12 -2.81 -8.70
C TYR A 234 -3.17 -1.47 -7.95
N LEU A 235 -3.89 -0.47 -8.48
CA LEU A 235 -4.12 0.82 -7.82
C LEU A 235 -4.84 0.68 -6.47
N SER A 236 -5.82 -0.22 -6.40
CA SER A 236 -6.53 -0.51 -5.16
C SER A 236 -5.59 -1.04 -4.08
N CYS A 237 -4.74 -2.01 -4.45
CA CYS A 237 -3.72 -2.57 -3.56
C CYS A 237 -2.72 -1.51 -3.10
N ILE A 238 -2.23 -0.64 -3.99
CA ILE A 238 -1.35 0.49 -3.62
C ILE A 238 -2.01 1.37 -2.57
N SER A 239 -3.25 1.80 -2.82
CA SER A 239 -3.92 2.74 -1.92
C SER A 239 -4.20 2.12 -0.55
N ILE A 240 -4.78 0.92 -0.51
CA ILE A 240 -5.10 0.22 0.74
C ILE A 240 -3.83 -0.04 1.54
N SER A 241 -2.79 -0.55 0.88
CA SER A 241 -1.48 -0.81 1.49
C SER A 241 -0.89 0.48 2.06
N GLY A 242 -0.82 1.54 1.27
CA GLY A 242 -0.26 2.83 1.68
C GLY A 242 -1.02 3.45 2.85
N CYS A 243 -2.35 3.46 2.81
CA CYS A 243 -3.19 3.99 3.88
C CYS A 243 -3.00 3.20 5.19
N ARG A 244 -3.09 1.87 5.12
CA ARG A 244 -2.92 0.99 6.30
C ARG A 244 -1.52 1.11 6.89
N LEU A 245 -0.50 1.20 6.04
CA LEU A 245 0.88 1.43 6.44
C LEU A 245 1.00 2.75 7.23
N ILE A 246 0.48 3.86 6.69
CA ILE A 246 0.53 5.16 7.38
C ILE A 246 -0.22 5.10 8.73
N ILE A 247 -1.43 4.54 8.76
CA ILE A 247 -2.25 4.45 9.98
C ILE A 247 -1.55 3.61 11.05
N ASN A 248 -1.02 2.44 10.69
CA ASN A 248 -0.31 1.56 11.63
C ASN A 248 0.91 2.24 12.27
N MET A 249 1.63 3.09 11.53
CA MET A 249 2.71 3.91 12.10
C MET A 249 2.22 4.98 13.07
N GLN A 250 1.05 5.57 12.83
CA GLN A 250 0.50 6.58 13.73
C GLN A 250 -0.07 5.99 15.01
N ARG A 251 -0.43 4.70 15.02
CA ARG A 251 -0.91 3.94 16.18
C ARG A 251 0.19 3.63 17.20
N LEU A 252 1.37 3.23 16.72
CA LEU A 252 2.53 2.83 17.54
C LEU A 252 2.86 3.79 18.72
N PRO A 253 2.97 5.12 18.54
CA PRO A 253 3.22 6.03 19.65
C PRO A 253 2.08 6.11 20.66
N ASN A 254 0.83 5.94 20.20
CA ASN A 254 -0.34 5.97 21.08
C ASN A 254 -0.39 4.71 21.95
N ASP A 255 -0.11 3.54 21.38
CA ASP A 255 -0.13 2.28 22.14
C ASP A 255 0.98 2.26 23.20
N ARG A 256 2.15 2.80 22.88
CA ARG A 256 3.24 3.00 23.85
C ARG A 256 2.87 4.00 24.94
N GLY A 257 2.25 5.12 24.58
CA GLY A 257 1.75 6.10 25.53
C GLY A 257 0.69 5.52 26.47
N SER A 258 -0.26 4.76 25.94
CA SER A 258 -1.26 4.08 26.77
C SER A 258 -0.65 2.96 27.61
N GLN A 259 0.33 2.19 27.10
CA GLN A 259 1.02 1.17 27.90
C GLN A 259 1.84 1.79 29.03
N SER A 260 2.57 2.89 28.77
CA SER A 260 3.28 3.61 29.83
C SER A 260 2.31 4.18 30.85
N THR A 261 1.21 4.79 30.42
CA THR A 261 0.19 5.29 31.35
C THR A 261 -0.45 4.17 32.18
N ILE A 262 -0.74 3.02 31.57
CA ILE A 262 -1.30 1.86 32.29
C ILE A 262 -0.28 1.32 33.30
N LEU A 263 0.99 1.18 32.91
CA LEU A 263 2.07 0.76 33.81
C LEU A 263 2.24 1.76 34.96
N ASP A 264 2.27 3.06 34.69
CA ASP A 264 2.37 4.12 35.70
C ASP A 264 1.17 4.07 36.68
N THR A 265 -0.06 3.89 36.19
CA THR A 265 -1.24 3.73 37.07
C THR A 265 -1.19 2.43 37.87
N SER A 266 -0.67 1.35 37.30
CA SER A 266 -0.54 0.06 37.99
C SER A 266 0.50 0.12 39.11
N GLU A 267 1.63 0.80 38.87
CA GLU A 267 2.66 1.05 39.89
C GLU A 267 2.15 1.97 41.00
N LEU A 268 1.36 3.00 40.65
CA LEU A 268 0.69 3.87 41.63
C LEU A 268 -0.27 3.10 42.54
N GLU A 269 -1.14 2.25 41.97
CA GLU A 269 -2.06 1.42 42.76
C GLU A 269 -1.33 0.41 43.66
N LEU A 270 -0.24 -0.21 43.18
CA LEU A 270 0.58 -1.11 43.98
C LEU A 270 1.30 -0.40 45.12
N THR A 271 1.75 0.84 44.90
CA THR A 271 2.41 1.66 45.93
C THR A 271 1.43 2.12 47.01
N GLU A 272 0.19 2.49 46.64
CA GLU A 272 -0.86 2.79 47.61
C GLU A 272 -1.26 1.56 48.44
N LEU A 273 -1.36 0.38 47.82
CA LEU A 273 -1.66 -0.87 48.53
C LEU A 273 -0.53 -1.29 49.48
N ALA A 274 0.74 -1.11 49.09
CA ALA A 274 1.88 -1.36 49.96
C ALA A 274 1.91 -0.38 51.16
N HIS A 275 1.67 0.92 50.91
CA HIS A 275 1.64 1.92 51.97
C HIS A 275 0.51 1.66 52.97
N ASN A 276 -0.68 1.28 52.48
CA ASN A 276 -1.79 0.89 53.35
C ASN A 276 -1.50 -0.43 54.09
N GLY A 277 -0.86 -1.41 53.45
CA GLY A 277 -0.45 -2.66 54.09
C GLY A 277 0.50 -2.46 55.27
N ASP A 278 1.46 -1.55 55.15
CA ASP A 278 2.41 -1.19 56.21
C ASP A 278 1.75 -0.39 57.35
N ALA A 279 0.74 0.43 57.04
CA ALA A 279 -0.06 1.12 58.07
C ALA A 279 -0.91 0.13 58.88
N TYR A 280 -1.42 -0.94 58.25
CA TYR A 280 -2.16 -1.99 58.96
C TYR A 280 -1.27 -2.91 59.79
N SER A 281 0.00 -3.14 59.40
CA SER A 281 0.94 -3.96 60.17
C SER A 281 1.48 -3.22 61.40
N THR A 282 1.72 -1.91 61.30
CA THR A 282 2.09 -1.06 62.44
C THR A 282 0.97 -0.89 63.46
N LEU A 283 -0.30 -0.94 63.05
CA LEU A 283 -1.44 -0.91 63.97
C LEU A 283 -1.73 -2.26 64.66
N ARG A 284 -1.14 -3.37 64.21
CA ARG A 284 -1.39 -4.72 64.76
C ARG A 284 -0.28 -5.24 65.69
N GLY A 285 0.82 -4.51 65.79
CA GLY A 285 1.97 -4.86 66.62
C GLY A 285 2.05 -4.07 67.92
N GLU A 286 1.06 -4.24 68.82
CA GLU A 286 1.24 -4.14 70.28
C GLU A 286 -0.09 -4.51 70.97
N PRO A 287 -0.05 -5.49 71.89
CA PRO A 287 0.08 -5.10 73.29
C PRO A 287 1.16 -5.89 74.03
N GLU A 288 2.03 -5.14 74.72
CA GLU A 288 2.84 -5.62 75.82
C GLU A 288 1.96 -6.31 76.87
N LEU A 289 2.28 -7.57 77.18
CA LEU A 289 1.83 -8.23 78.41
C LEU A 289 3.05 -8.41 79.30
N VAL A 290 3.05 -7.60 80.37
CA VAL A 290 3.84 -7.67 81.60
C VAL A 290 3.58 -9.00 82.32
#